data_AF-A0A875S3A7-F1
#
_entry.id   AF-A0A875S3A7-F1
#
_cell.length_a   1.000
_cell.length_b   1.000
_cell.length_c   1.000
_cell.angle_alpha   90.00
_cell.angle_beta   90.00
_cell.angle_gamma   90.00
#
_symmetry.space_group_name_H-M   'P 1'
#
loop_
_entity.id
_entity.type
_entity.pdbx_description
1 polymer ?
#
loop_
_entity_poly.entity_id
_entity_poly.type
_entity_poly.pdbx_seq_one_letter_code
_entity_poly.pdbx_strand_id
1 'polypeptide(L)'
;MSTIKTPTSPLPKLPDQTAVSESSTPVKVANKTPADSPSRASINTTTSKNEVSSDSEIFTSEINACCLHYLVNECVPLSMRVQEKLMKNETDLGALMKNLKLKDQNIRGSEEIKEDTKSSKGPSDSHTREFLAGRVDYMNDEKYLDVNSLYRIEGYGFEIGFKITDCLIYDKSVKEGLTVKMVDSLEILKFICRDVWKVFYGKQMDNLRTNHLGTFVLIDNAFKPLTHFYSGKGEEDTLNKVTPFLQFPSGLIRGILWSLSVESVVKAEVINGKVPGISFTVQTNFDTKE
;
A
#
# COMPACT_ATOMS: atom_id res chain seq x y z
N MET A 1 -1.11 33.49 -58.20
CA MET A 1 -0.06 34.11 -59.03
C MET A 1 1.00 34.69 -58.10
N SER A 2 2.24 34.21 -58.27
CA SER A 2 3.51 34.80 -57.79
C SER A 2 3.82 34.77 -56.28
N THR A 3 5.00 34.48 -55.72
CA THR A 3 6.14 33.54 -55.95
C THR A 3 7.22 34.00 -54.93
N ILE A 4 7.59 33.11 -53.99
CA ILE A 4 8.93 32.82 -53.42
C ILE A 4 9.83 33.98 -52.88
N LYS A 5 10.28 33.88 -51.61
CA LYS A 5 11.70 33.68 -51.20
C LYS A 5 11.90 33.70 -49.67
N THR A 6 12.35 32.57 -49.13
CA THR A 6 13.12 32.43 -47.89
C THR A 6 14.60 32.81 -48.13
N PRO A 7 15.37 33.02 -47.05
CA PRO A 7 16.67 32.33 -46.98
C PRO A 7 16.96 31.69 -45.62
N THR A 8 17.89 30.74 -45.67
CA THR A 8 18.14 29.64 -44.74
C THR A 8 19.56 29.70 -44.20
N SER A 9 19.75 29.20 -42.96
CA SER A 9 20.97 28.56 -42.39
C SER A 9 22.12 29.46 -41.86
N PRO A 10 23.08 28.96 -41.03
CA PRO A 10 23.32 27.56 -40.66
C PRO A 10 23.68 27.22 -39.17
N LEU A 11 23.48 25.94 -38.82
CA LEU A 11 24.15 25.22 -37.72
C LEU A 11 25.60 24.85 -38.09
N PRO A 12 26.53 24.72 -37.13
CA PRO A 12 27.79 24.01 -37.34
C PRO A 12 27.73 22.53 -36.91
N LYS A 13 28.43 21.69 -37.68
CA LYS A 13 28.62 20.24 -37.52
C LYS A 13 29.77 19.90 -36.55
N LEU A 14 29.68 18.68 -36.00
CA LEU A 14 30.73 17.92 -35.27
C LEU A 14 32.06 17.78 -36.05
N PRO A 15 33.10 17.27 -35.36
CA PRO A 15 33.74 16.06 -35.87
C PRO A 15 33.79 14.90 -34.86
N ASP A 16 33.87 13.71 -35.44
CA ASP A 16 33.94 12.36 -34.87
C ASP A 16 35.39 11.82 -34.95
N GLN A 17 35.64 10.68 -34.30
CA GLN A 17 36.71 9.68 -34.51
C GLN A 17 37.77 9.45 -33.39
N THR A 18 37.49 8.40 -32.60
CA THR A 18 38.26 7.14 -32.42
C THR A 18 39.79 7.10 -32.32
N ALA A 19 40.24 6.65 -31.12
CA ALA A 19 41.26 5.65 -30.76
C ALA A 19 42.36 5.19 -31.75
N VAL A 20 43.63 5.25 -31.31
CA VAL A 20 44.67 4.21 -31.48
C VAL A 20 45.65 4.22 -30.29
N SER A 21 46.03 2.99 -29.89
CA SER A 21 46.96 2.49 -28.86
C SER A 21 48.45 2.76 -29.09
N GLU A 22 49.29 2.67 -28.03
CA GLU A 22 50.57 1.91 -28.06
C GLU A 22 51.21 1.68 -26.66
N SER A 23 51.49 0.40 -26.37
CA SER A 23 52.56 -0.31 -25.60
C SER A 23 53.33 0.39 -24.44
N SER A 24 53.77 -0.24 -23.34
CA SER A 24 54.47 -1.54 -23.20
C SER A 24 54.67 -1.93 -21.71
N THR A 25 54.70 -3.25 -21.45
CA THR A 25 55.03 -3.93 -20.18
C THR A 25 56.56 -3.99 -19.91
N PRO A 26 57.04 -4.45 -18.73
CA PRO A 26 57.31 -5.89 -18.60
C PRO A 26 56.99 -6.54 -17.24
N VAL A 27 56.85 -7.86 -17.36
CA VAL A 27 56.57 -8.94 -16.39
C VAL A 27 57.74 -9.21 -15.42
N LYS A 28 57.45 -9.69 -14.20
CA LYS A 28 58.16 -10.84 -13.60
C LYS A 28 57.38 -11.53 -12.46
N VAL A 29 57.19 -12.84 -12.67
CA VAL A 29 56.64 -13.88 -11.80
C VAL A 29 57.76 -14.50 -10.95
N ALA A 30 57.49 -14.93 -9.71
CA ALA A 30 58.14 -16.11 -9.12
C ALA A 30 57.35 -16.69 -7.93
N ASN A 31 57.00 -17.98 -8.06
CA ASN A 31 56.44 -18.90 -7.07
C ASN A 31 57.42 -19.25 -5.93
N LYS A 32 56.90 -19.62 -4.74
CA LYS A 32 57.01 -20.97 -4.11
C LYS A 32 56.62 -20.95 -2.60
N THR A 33 55.69 -21.83 -2.22
CA THR A 33 55.48 -22.45 -0.89
C THR A 33 56.58 -23.51 -0.59
N PRO A 34 56.62 -24.28 0.54
CA PRO A 34 55.81 -24.33 1.79
C PRO A 34 56.67 -24.47 3.10
N ALA A 35 56.03 -24.55 4.29
CA ALA A 35 56.22 -25.59 5.34
C ALA A 35 56.08 -25.12 6.81
N ASP A 36 55.40 -25.98 7.58
CA ASP A 36 55.47 -26.31 9.01
C ASP A 36 54.95 -25.37 10.14
N SER A 37 54.04 -25.99 10.90
CA SER A 37 53.33 -25.68 12.16
C SER A 37 54.22 -25.59 13.42
N PRO A 38 53.67 -25.54 14.67
CA PRO A 38 52.74 -24.58 15.28
C PRO A 38 53.35 -23.98 16.58
N SER A 39 52.92 -22.79 17.03
CA SER A 39 53.26 -22.34 18.39
C SER A 39 52.13 -21.61 19.10
N ARG A 40 52.06 -21.90 20.39
CA ARG A 40 50.97 -21.83 21.34
C ARG A 40 50.95 -20.49 22.07
N ALA A 41 49.74 -19.96 22.29
CA ALA A 41 49.28 -19.06 23.35
C ALA A 41 50.13 -17.85 23.76
N SER A 42 49.54 -16.67 23.69
CA SER A 42 49.70 -15.63 24.72
C SER A 42 48.43 -14.80 24.84
N ILE A 43 47.79 -14.95 25.98
CA ILE A 43 46.73 -14.10 26.51
C ILE A 43 47.36 -12.74 26.76
N ASN A 44 46.87 -11.69 26.09
CA ASN A 44 47.06 -10.32 26.53
C ASN A 44 45.68 -9.66 26.66
N THR A 45 45.24 -9.64 27.91
CA THR A 45 44.16 -8.78 28.38
C THR A 45 44.69 -7.34 28.39
N THR A 46 44.19 -6.49 27.50
CA THR A 46 44.29 -5.04 27.65
C THR A 46 42.93 -4.41 27.46
N THR A 47 42.39 -3.97 28.58
CA THR A 47 41.25 -3.07 28.73
C THR A 47 41.37 -1.87 27.80
N SER A 48 40.44 -1.72 26.85
CA SER A 48 40.21 -0.44 26.17
C SER A 48 38.72 -0.25 25.93
N LYS A 49 38.16 0.63 26.78
CA LYS A 49 37.10 1.59 26.51
C LYS A 49 35.81 1.07 25.86
N ASN A 50 34.76 1.08 26.68
CA ASN A 50 33.37 1.27 26.25
C ASN A 50 33.27 2.29 25.11
N GLU A 51 33.01 1.80 23.91
CA GLU A 51 32.15 2.49 22.96
C GLU A 51 30.88 1.63 22.86
N VAL A 52 29.87 2.04 23.62
CA VAL A 52 28.50 1.56 23.41
C VAL A 52 28.08 2.19 22.09
N SER A 53 28.18 1.43 21.01
CA SER A 53 27.55 1.75 19.73
C SER A 53 26.03 1.82 19.96
N SER A 54 25.52 3.03 20.10
CA SER A 54 24.12 3.34 20.40
C SER A 54 23.23 3.31 19.15
N ASP A 55 23.48 2.40 18.22
CA ASP A 55 22.59 2.16 17.08
C ASP A 55 21.62 1.05 17.44
N SER A 56 20.75 1.34 18.40
CA SER A 56 19.55 0.53 18.61
C SER A 56 18.55 0.90 17.52
N GLU A 57 18.83 0.55 16.27
CA GLU A 57 17.87 0.70 15.17
C GLU A 57 16.62 -0.11 15.54
N ILE A 58 15.52 0.58 15.89
CA ILE A 58 14.24 -0.09 16.20
C ILE A 58 13.74 -0.94 15.03
N PHE A 59 14.18 -0.60 13.82
CA PHE A 59 13.85 -1.28 12.58
C PHE A 59 15.06 -2.07 12.03
N THR A 60 15.65 -2.99 12.81
CA THR A 60 16.76 -3.85 12.31
C THR A 60 16.34 -4.91 11.29
N SER A 61 15.03 -5.12 11.09
CA SER A 61 14.49 -6.05 10.10
C SER A 61 14.15 -5.28 8.82
N GLU A 62 15.08 -5.24 7.87
CA GLU A 62 14.84 -4.73 6.52
C GLU A 62 13.76 -5.58 5.83
N ILE A 63 12.50 -5.12 5.89
CA ILE A 63 11.41 -5.74 5.14
C ILE A 63 11.58 -5.35 3.67
N ASN A 64 11.55 -6.35 2.79
CA ASN A 64 11.57 -6.09 1.35
C ASN A 64 10.38 -5.20 0.96
N ALA A 65 10.65 -4.02 0.40
CA ALA A 65 9.63 -3.02 0.05
C ALA A 65 8.58 -3.57 -0.94
N CYS A 66 8.96 -4.46 -1.85
CA CYS A 66 8.03 -5.11 -2.77
C CYS A 66 7.09 -6.06 -2.03
N CYS A 67 7.58 -6.82 -1.04
CA CYS A 67 6.75 -7.71 -0.23
C CYS A 67 5.70 -6.93 0.59
N LEU A 68 6.09 -5.81 1.21
CA LEU A 68 5.14 -4.92 1.89
C LEU A 68 4.08 -4.41 0.92
N HIS A 69 4.51 -3.96 -0.26
CA HIS A 69 3.61 -3.47 -1.29
C HIS A 69 2.60 -4.53 -1.77
N TYR A 70 3.05 -5.77 -2.02
CA TYR A 70 2.15 -6.88 -2.37
C TYR A 70 1.19 -7.22 -1.24
N LEU A 71 1.64 -7.20 0.01
CA LEU A 71 0.79 -7.43 1.16
C LEU A 71 -0.31 -6.38 1.28
N VAL A 72 0.04 -5.09 1.15
CA VAL A 72 -0.92 -3.98 1.18
C VAL A 72 -1.94 -4.10 0.05
N ASN A 73 -1.50 -4.47 -1.16
CA ASN A 73 -2.41 -4.68 -2.29
C ASN A 73 -3.33 -5.90 -2.06
N GLU A 74 -2.86 -6.96 -1.41
CA GLU A 74 -3.66 -8.15 -1.09
C GLU A 74 -4.72 -7.89 0.01
N CYS A 75 -4.60 -6.80 0.79
CA CYS A 75 -5.63 -6.40 1.75
C CYS A 75 -7.01 -6.19 1.10
N VAL A 76 -7.04 -5.72 -0.16
CA VAL A 76 -8.27 -5.49 -0.92
C VAL A 76 -8.98 -6.81 -1.24
N PRO A 77 -8.39 -7.75 -2.02
CA PRO A 77 -9.02 -9.05 -2.28
C PRO A 77 -9.28 -9.84 -1.00
N LEU A 78 -8.38 -9.78 0.00
CA LEU A 78 -8.59 -10.46 1.27
C LEU A 78 -9.86 -9.98 1.98
N SER A 79 -10.09 -8.66 2.03
CA SER A 79 -11.29 -8.09 2.67
C SER A 79 -12.57 -8.56 2.00
N MET A 80 -12.56 -8.67 0.66
CA MET A 80 -13.69 -9.18 -0.10
C MET A 80 -13.93 -10.67 0.14
N ARG A 81 -12.86 -11.48 0.17
CA ARG A 81 -12.96 -12.92 0.49
C ARG A 81 -13.54 -13.15 1.88
N VAL A 82 -13.11 -12.34 2.86
CA VAL A 82 -13.67 -12.38 4.22
C VAL A 82 -15.14 -11.99 4.19
N GLN A 83 -15.50 -10.92 3.49
CA GLN A 83 -16.89 -10.47 3.39
C GLN A 83 -17.80 -11.51 2.73
N GLU A 84 -17.35 -12.14 1.66
CA GLU A 84 -18.10 -13.20 0.98
C GLU A 84 -18.33 -14.41 1.92
N LYS A 85 -17.31 -14.81 2.70
CA LYS A 85 -17.44 -15.87 3.70
C LYS A 85 -18.42 -15.50 4.81
N LEU A 86 -18.43 -14.25 5.27
CA LEU A 86 -19.39 -13.78 6.28
C LEU A 86 -20.82 -13.83 5.74
N MET A 87 -21.04 -13.34 4.51
CA MET A 87 -22.36 -13.38 3.86
C MET A 87 -22.86 -14.81 3.65
N LYS A 88 -21.99 -15.73 3.22
CA LYS A 88 -22.32 -17.16 3.08
C LYS A 88 -22.77 -17.76 4.42
N ASN A 89 -22.01 -17.51 5.49
CA ASN A 89 -22.34 -17.98 6.83
C ASN A 89 -23.69 -17.41 7.33
N GLU A 90 -23.97 -16.14 7.04
CA GLU A 90 -25.24 -15.50 7.42
C GLU A 90 -26.43 -16.08 6.65
N THR A 91 -26.26 -16.36 5.36
CA THR A 91 -27.29 -17.03 4.54
C THR A 91 -27.55 -18.47 5.00
N ASP A 92 -26.50 -19.22 5.37
CA ASP A 92 -26.61 -20.59 5.87
C ASP A 92 -27.33 -20.61 7.23
N LEU A 93 -26.99 -19.67 8.11
CA LEU A 93 -27.67 -19.50 9.40
C LEU A 93 -29.14 -19.10 9.21
N GLY A 94 -29.43 -18.18 8.28
CA GLY A 94 -30.80 -17.79 7.93
C GLY A 94 -31.63 -18.95 7.38
N ALA A 95 -31.04 -19.79 6.53
CA ALA A 95 -31.67 -21.00 6.01
C ALA A 95 -31.94 -22.03 7.13
N LEU A 96 -30.97 -22.23 8.04
CA LEU A 96 -31.14 -23.10 9.21
C LEU A 96 -32.25 -22.59 10.13
N MET A 97 -32.29 -21.29 10.41
CA MET A 97 -33.32 -20.66 11.26
C MET A 97 -34.72 -20.78 10.63
N LYS A 98 -34.82 -20.63 9.30
CA LYS A 98 -36.08 -20.85 8.56
C LYS A 98 -36.56 -22.30 8.67
N ASN A 99 -35.64 -23.26 8.56
CA ASN A 99 -35.95 -24.68 8.69
C ASN A 99 -36.37 -25.06 10.12
N LEU A 100 -35.84 -24.41 11.15
CA LEU A 100 -36.28 -24.57 12.55
C LEU A 100 -37.69 -24.01 12.77
N LYS A 101 -37.99 -22.81 12.27
CA LYS A 101 -39.33 -22.20 12.37
C LYS A 101 -40.42 -23.03 11.66
N LEU A 102 -40.07 -23.74 10.60
CA LEU A 102 -41.00 -24.64 9.90
C LEU A 102 -41.28 -25.94 10.67
N LYS A 103 -40.37 -26.38 11.55
CA LYS A 103 -40.58 -27.58 12.38
C LYS A 103 -41.50 -27.35 13.57
N ASP A 104 -41.49 -26.15 14.16
CA ASP A 104 -42.40 -25.81 15.27
C ASP A 104 -43.87 -25.70 14.85
N GLN A 105 -44.15 -25.48 13.56
CA GLN A 105 -45.52 -25.43 13.05
C GLN A 105 -46.09 -26.77 12.57
N ASN A 106 -45.30 -27.86 12.63
CA ASN A 106 -45.73 -29.16 12.09
C ASN A 106 -45.93 -30.28 13.14
N ILE A 107 -46.12 -29.94 14.43
CA ILE A 107 -46.68 -30.87 15.42
C ILE A 107 -48.21 -30.71 15.44
N ARG A 108 -48.87 -30.95 14.30
CA ARG A 108 -50.29 -31.30 14.27
C ARG A 108 -50.67 -32.04 12.98
N GLY A 109 -50.21 -33.28 12.89
CA GLY A 109 -50.96 -34.36 12.25
C GLY A 109 -50.86 -34.52 10.72
N SER A 110 -50.89 -35.80 10.35
CA SER A 110 -51.10 -36.42 9.04
C SER A 110 -49.97 -36.39 8.00
N GLU A 111 -49.43 -37.59 7.83
CA GLU A 111 -48.85 -38.22 6.65
C GLU A 111 -49.31 -37.64 5.30
N GLU A 112 -48.36 -37.36 4.42
CA GLU A 112 -48.42 -37.86 3.04
C GLU A 112 -47.02 -37.87 2.43
N ILE A 113 -46.56 -39.09 2.13
CA ILE A 113 -45.39 -39.39 1.31
C ILE A 113 -45.77 -39.14 -0.15
N LYS A 114 -45.07 -38.22 -0.83
CA LYS A 114 -44.95 -38.22 -2.30
C LYS A 114 -43.51 -37.90 -2.68
N GLU A 115 -42.75 -38.98 -2.86
CA GLU A 115 -41.52 -38.99 -3.66
C GLU A 115 -41.83 -38.80 -5.16
N ASP A 116 -40.77 -38.38 -5.84
CA ASP A 116 -40.56 -38.33 -7.29
C ASP A 116 -41.10 -37.14 -8.10
N THR A 117 -40.17 -36.27 -8.50
CA THR A 117 -39.73 -36.25 -9.90
C THR A 117 -38.31 -35.70 -10.01
N LYS A 118 -37.37 -36.56 -10.43
CA LYS A 118 -36.04 -36.19 -10.90
C LYS A 118 -36.13 -35.18 -12.05
N SER A 119 -35.58 -33.99 -11.84
CA SER A 119 -34.95 -33.20 -12.91
C SER A 119 -33.46 -33.13 -12.60
N SER A 120 -32.77 -34.20 -13.00
CA SER A 120 -31.35 -34.16 -13.30
C SER A 120 -31.12 -33.14 -14.43
N LYS A 121 -30.74 -31.92 -14.07
CA LYS A 121 -29.91 -31.09 -14.95
C LYS A 121 -28.47 -31.36 -14.55
N GLY A 122 -27.69 -31.88 -15.50
CA GLY A 122 -26.27 -32.14 -15.36
C GLY A 122 -25.48 -30.88 -14.98
N PRO A 123 -24.16 -31.00 -14.78
CA PRO A 123 -23.32 -29.95 -14.23
C PRO A 123 -23.19 -28.81 -15.25
N SER A 124 -24.14 -27.88 -15.25
CA SER A 124 -24.03 -26.63 -15.98
C SER A 124 -23.11 -25.70 -15.18
N ASP A 125 -21.82 -25.87 -15.36
CA ASP A 125 -20.75 -24.86 -15.50
C ASP A 125 -20.81 -23.54 -14.70
N SER A 126 -21.54 -23.48 -13.58
CA SER A 126 -21.36 -22.45 -12.58
C SER A 126 -20.17 -22.88 -11.72
N HIS A 127 -18.96 -22.71 -12.24
CA HIS A 127 -17.86 -22.39 -11.34
C HIS A 127 -18.31 -21.14 -10.57
N THR A 128 -18.89 -21.32 -9.38
CA THR A 128 -18.80 -20.35 -8.31
C THR A 128 -17.32 -20.05 -8.27
N ARG A 129 -16.90 -18.93 -8.86
CA ARG A 129 -15.49 -18.55 -8.95
C ARG A 129 -15.08 -18.28 -7.52
N GLU A 130 -14.64 -19.33 -6.83
CA GLU A 130 -14.14 -19.23 -5.48
C GLU A 130 -13.00 -18.21 -5.55
N PHE A 131 -13.15 -17.09 -4.86
CA PHE A 131 -12.13 -16.06 -4.85
C PHE A 131 -10.87 -16.63 -4.21
N LEU A 132 -9.92 -17.04 -5.05
CA LEU A 132 -8.63 -17.59 -4.64
C LEU A 132 -7.64 -16.45 -4.38
N ALA A 133 -6.68 -16.68 -3.48
CA ALA A 133 -5.62 -15.71 -3.19
C ALA A 133 -4.84 -15.35 -4.46
N GLY A 134 -4.46 -14.08 -4.63
CA GLY A 134 -3.64 -13.62 -5.75
C GLY A 134 -4.34 -13.57 -7.11
N ARG A 135 -5.66 -13.79 -7.18
CA ARG A 135 -6.45 -13.54 -8.40
C ARG A 135 -7.11 -12.17 -8.33
N VAL A 136 -7.29 -11.54 -9.51
CA VAL A 136 -7.95 -10.24 -9.69
C VAL A 136 -9.33 -10.35 -10.35
N ASP A 137 -9.88 -11.56 -10.42
CA ASP A 137 -11.20 -11.84 -10.99
C ASP A 137 -12.34 -11.14 -10.26
N TYR A 138 -12.18 -10.92 -8.94
CA TYR A 138 -13.08 -10.12 -8.10
C TYR A 138 -13.30 -8.69 -8.60
N MET A 139 -12.36 -8.13 -9.35
CA MET A 139 -12.49 -6.78 -9.91
C MET A 139 -13.56 -6.69 -11.01
N ASN A 140 -13.99 -7.82 -11.58
CA ASN A 140 -15.01 -7.85 -12.63
C ASN A 140 -16.42 -8.11 -12.11
N ASP A 141 -16.58 -8.42 -10.81
CA ASP A 141 -17.88 -8.59 -10.19
C ASP A 141 -18.46 -7.22 -9.83
N GLU A 142 -19.74 -6.94 -10.12
CA GLU A 142 -20.37 -5.67 -9.70
C GLU A 142 -20.43 -5.53 -8.18
N LYS A 143 -20.33 -6.63 -7.44
CA LYS A 143 -20.19 -6.65 -5.97
C LYS A 143 -18.81 -6.18 -5.46
N TYR A 144 -17.92 -5.75 -6.35
CA TYR A 144 -16.59 -5.22 -6.07
C TYR A 144 -16.55 -4.07 -5.06
N LEU A 145 -17.66 -3.35 -4.85
CA LEU A 145 -17.69 -2.13 -4.05
C LEU A 145 -18.60 -2.23 -2.82
N ASP A 146 -18.60 -3.37 -2.13
CA ASP A 146 -19.33 -3.48 -0.86
C ASP A 146 -18.74 -2.54 0.21
N VAL A 147 -19.62 -1.74 0.82
CA VAL A 147 -19.26 -0.70 1.80
C VAL A 147 -18.53 -1.31 3.00
N ASN A 148 -18.91 -2.51 3.43
CA ASN A 148 -18.26 -3.19 4.56
C ASN A 148 -16.81 -3.58 4.22
N SER A 149 -16.55 -3.96 2.97
CA SER A 149 -15.19 -4.27 2.51
C SER A 149 -14.33 -3.00 2.52
N LEU A 150 -14.86 -1.87 2.04
CA LEU A 150 -14.16 -0.58 2.08
C LEU A 150 -13.84 -0.15 3.51
N TYR A 151 -14.82 -0.24 4.41
CA TYR A 151 -14.63 0.09 5.83
C TYR A 151 -13.57 -0.79 6.50
N ARG A 152 -13.53 -2.09 6.17
CA ARG A 152 -12.51 -3.01 6.69
C ARG A 152 -11.10 -2.65 6.22
N ILE A 153 -10.94 -2.32 4.94
CA ILE A 153 -9.65 -1.90 4.36
C ILE A 153 -9.18 -0.60 5.01
N GLU A 154 -10.09 0.36 5.17
CA GLU A 154 -9.83 1.61 5.90
C GLU A 154 -9.40 1.32 7.35
N GLY A 155 -10.11 0.43 8.05
CA GLY A 155 -9.78 0.03 9.41
C GLY A 155 -8.39 -0.59 9.56
N TYR A 156 -7.92 -1.39 8.59
CA TYR A 156 -6.53 -1.88 8.58
C TYR A 156 -5.53 -0.73 8.49
N GLY A 157 -5.79 0.24 7.62
CA GLY A 157 -4.97 1.45 7.52
C GLY A 157 -4.96 2.22 8.85
N PHE A 158 -6.14 2.42 9.44
CA PHE A 158 -6.31 3.14 10.71
C PHE A 158 -5.50 2.52 11.84
N GLU A 159 -5.64 1.21 12.06
CA GLU A 159 -4.94 0.49 13.12
C GLU A 159 -3.42 0.55 12.97
N ILE A 160 -2.94 0.42 11.72
CA ILE A 160 -1.50 0.52 11.42
C ILE A 160 -1.02 1.95 11.66
N GLY A 161 -1.76 2.95 11.18
CA GLY A 161 -1.44 4.36 11.36
C GLY A 161 -1.37 4.74 12.83
N PHE A 162 -2.36 4.31 13.62
CA PHE A 162 -2.40 4.55 15.04
C PHE A 162 -1.17 3.98 15.76
N LYS A 163 -0.83 2.71 15.51
CA LYS A 163 0.27 2.02 16.20
C LYS A 163 1.66 2.49 15.75
N ILE A 164 1.84 2.79 14.47
CA ILE A 164 3.15 3.15 13.93
C ILE A 164 3.56 4.59 14.29
N THR A 165 2.60 5.44 14.64
CA THR A 165 2.83 6.86 14.94
C THR A 165 3.87 7.05 16.03
N ASP A 166 3.70 6.41 17.19
CA ASP A 166 4.63 6.52 18.32
C ASP A 166 6.03 6.02 17.95
N CYS A 167 6.11 4.92 17.17
CA CYS A 167 7.37 4.36 16.72
C CYS A 167 8.14 5.34 15.81
N LEU A 168 7.44 5.99 14.88
CA LEU A 168 8.04 6.95 13.95
C LEU A 168 8.42 8.27 14.62
N ILE A 169 7.62 8.73 15.58
CA ILE A 169 7.95 9.92 16.37
C ILE A 169 9.17 9.68 17.23
N TYR A 170 9.25 8.51 17.88
CA TYR A 170 10.42 8.14 18.66
C TYR A 170 11.67 8.05 17.78
N ASP A 171 11.62 7.33 16.66
CA ASP A 171 12.75 7.19 15.73
C ASP A 171 13.25 8.56 15.23
N LYS A 172 12.31 9.46 14.91
CA LYS A 172 12.64 10.83 14.51
C LYS A 172 13.23 11.65 15.64
N SER A 173 12.68 11.54 16.85
CA SER A 173 13.18 12.24 18.04
C SER A 173 14.61 11.81 18.35
N VAL A 174 14.95 10.54 18.17
CA VAL A 174 16.30 10.00 18.39
C VAL A 174 17.26 10.47 17.29
N LYS A 175 16.86 10.39 16.02
CA LYS A 175 17.74 10.71 14.87
C LYS A 175 18.00 12.21 14.69
N GLU A 176 16.98 13.04 14.87
CA GLU A 176 17.04 14.46 14.55
C GLU A 176 17.15 15.35 15.80
N GLY A 177 17.16 14.75 17.01
CA GLY A 177 17.16 15.47 18.28
C GLY A 177 15.94 16.39 18.45
N LEU A 178 14.92 16.18 17.61
CA LEU A 178 13.81 17.10 17.45
C LEU A 178 12.69 16.65 18.37
N THR A 179 12.46 17.39 19.45
CA THR A 179 11.16 17.39 20.13
C THR A 179 10.17 18.01 19.15
N VAL A 180 9.67 17.22 18.20
CA VAL A 180 8.61 17.67 17.29
C VAL A 180 7.42 17.97 18.17
N LYS A 181 7.22 19.24 18.47
CA LYS A 181 5.98 19.72 19.06
C LYS A 181 4.92 19.58 17.96
N MET A 182 4.38 18.36 17.82
CA MET A 182 3.22 18.01 17.00
C MET A 182 1.98 18.64 17.61
N VAL A 183 2.00 19.97 17.74
CA VAL A 183 0.96 20.77 18.42
C VAL A 183 -0.04 21.31 17.40
N ASP A 184 0.42 21.53 16.16
CA ASP A 184 -0.42 22.02 15.08
C ASP A 184 -0.65 20.92 14.03
N SER A 185 -1.91 20.80 13.58
CA SER A 185 -2.34 19.90 12.51
C SER A 185 -1.48 20.05 11.24
N LEU A 186 -1.00 21.27 10.95
CA LEU A 186 -0.13 21.49 9.79
C LEU A 186 1.22 20.77 9.92
N GLU A 187 1.85 20.77 11.09
CA GLU A 187 3.11 20.06 11.33
C GLU A 187 2.91 18.55 11.30
N ILE A 188 1.77 18.08 11.80
CA ILE A 188 1.39 16.67 11.72
C ILE A 188 1.24 16.22 10.27
N LEU A 189 0.59 17.03 9.43
CA LEU A 189 0.44 16.72 8.01
C LEU A 189 1.76 16.79 7.24
N LYS A 190 2.67 17.71 7.60
CA LYS A 190 4.03 17.72 7.04
C LYS A 190 4.81 16.45 7.40
N PHE A 191 4.67 15.97 8.63
CA PHE A 191 5.24 14.69 9.07
C PHE A 191 4.67 13.52 8.27
N ILE A 192 3.35 13.48 8.05
CA ILE A 192 2.72 12.46 7.21
C ILE A 192 3.28 12.49 5.78
N CYS A 193 3.31 13.67 5.15
CA CYS A 193 3.78 13.83 3.77
C CYS A 193 5.26 13.47 3.56
N ARG A 194 6.12 13.67 4.57
CA ARG A 194 7.58 13.49 4.42
C ARG A 194 8.10 12.20 5.03
N ASP A 195 7.69 11.90 6.25
CA ASP A 195 8.29 10.85 7.07
C ASP A 195 7.50 9.55 6.90
N VAL A 196 6.19 9.59 7.13
CA VAL A 196 5.30 8.42 6.99
C VAL A 196 5.27 7.95 5.54
N TRP A 197 5.08 8.87 4.59
CA TRP A 197 5.03 8.50 3.17
C TRP A 197 6.33 7.86 2.68
N LYS A 198 7.48 8.29 3.22
CA LYS A 198 8.78 7.71 2.92
C LYS A 198 8.91 6.27 3.45
N VAL A 199 8.36 5.97 4.63
CA VAL A 199 8.38 4.61 5.19
C VAL A 199 7.52 3.64 4.37
N PHE A 200 6.30 4.04 3.99
CA PHE A 200 5.38 3.15 3.28
C PHE A 200 5.64 3.06 1.77
N TYR A 201 6.02 4.18 1.14
CA TYR A 201 6.12 4.28 -0.31
C TYR A 201 7.51 4.67 -0.78
N GLY A 202 8.49 4.90 0.10
CA GLY A 202 9.85 5.26 -0.33
C GLY A 202 9.90 6.56 -1.14
N LYS A 203 8.95 7.48 -0.93
CA LYS A 203 8.91 8.83 -1.52
C LYS A 203 8.17 9.80 -0.60
N GLN A 204 8.35 11.10 -0.82
CA GLN A 204 7.52 12.13 -0.18
C GLN A 204 6.31 12.44 -1.07
N MET A 205 5.25 12.99 -0.48
CA MET A 205 4.14 13.56 -1.25
C MET A 205 4.58 14.83 -1.98
N ASP A 206 3.99 15.09 -3.14
CA ASP A 206 4.41 16.16 -4.03
C ASP A 206 3.96 17.54 -3.55
N ASN A 207 2.72 17.65 -3.05
CA ASN A 207 2.23 18.93 -2.52
C ASN A 207 1.34 18.75 -1.28
N LEU A 208 1.39 19.75 -0.40
CA LEU A 208 0.45 19.95 0.71
C LEU A 208 -0.14 21.35 0.57
N ARG A 209 -1.47 21.43 0.43
CA ARG A 209 -2.22 22.70 0.40
C ARG A 209 -3.12 22.78 1.63
N THR A 210 -3.40 23.99 2.10
CA THR A 210 -4.31 24.24 3.22
C THR A 210 -5.13 25.50 2.97
N ASN A 211 -6.33 25.55 3.52
CA ASN A 211 -7.12 26.79 3.61
C ASN A 211 -6.93 27.51 4.95
N HIS A 212 -6.06 27.03 5.84
CA HIS A 212 -5.87 27.51 7.22
C HIS A 212 -7.12 27.43 8.12
N LEU A 213 -8.22 26.88 7.62
CA LEU A 213 -9.51 26.70 8.29
C LEU A 213 -9.80 25.21 8.47
N GLY A 214 -8.77 24.42 8.78
CA GLY A 214 -8.88 22.99 9.04
C GLY A 214 -9.18 22.11 7.82
N THR A 215 -9.00 22.59 6.59
CA THR A 215 -9.01 21.75 5.39
C THR A 215 -7.63 21.71 4.74
N PHE A 216 -7.17 20.50 4.46
CA PHE A 216 -5.88 20.22 3.87
C PHE A 216 -6.03 19.30 2.66
N VAL A 217 -5.21 19.51 1.65
CA VAL A 217 -5.18 18.68 0.44
C VAL A 217 -3.76 18.20 0.22
N LEU A 218 -3.56 16.90 0.35
CA LEU A 218 -2.29 16.21 0.13
C LEU A 218 -2.33 15.61 -1.26
N ILE A 219 -1.28 15.81 -2.05
CA ILE A 219 -1.22 15.44 -3.46
C ILE A 219 -0.01 14.54 -3.69
N ASP A 220 -0.22 13.38 -4.28
CA ASP A 220 0.82 12.50 -4.81
C ASP A 220 0.55 12.27 -6.31
N ASN A 221 1.39 12.83 -7.17
CA ASN A 221 1.24 12.75 -8.63
C ASN A 221 1.62 11.38 -9.19
N ALA A 222 2.39 10.59 -8.45
CA ALA A 222 2.95 9.32 -8.88
C ALA A 222 2.84 8.29 -7.76
N PHE A 223 1.60 7.96 -7.39
CA PHE A 223 1.33 7.02 -6.32
C PHE A 223 1.77 5.61 -6.74
N LYS A 224 2.79 5.09 -6.05
CA LYS A 224 3.45 3.83 -6.44
C LYS A 224 2.50 2.65 -6.59
N PRO A 225 1.49 2.44 -5.70
CA PRO A 225 0.52 1.36 -5.86
C PRO A 225 -0.30 1.39 -7.14
N LEU A 226 -0.46 2.57 -7.75
CA LEU A 226 -1.28 2.73 -8.95
C LEU A 226 -0.46 2.91 -10.23
N THR A 227 0.88 2.87 -10.16
CA THR A 227 1.74 3.13 -11.33
C THR A 227 1.54 2.13 -12.47
N HIS A 228 1.20 0.87 -12.14
CA HIS A 228 0.93 -0.18 -13.11
C HIS A 228 -0.53 -0.63 -13.10
N PHE A 229 -1.43 0.19 -12.56
CA PHE A 229 -2.84 -0.15 -12.43
C PHE A 229 -3.60 0.30 -13.67
N TYR A 230 -4.01 -0.65 -14.51
CA TYR A 230 -4.75 -0.38 -15.73
C TYR A 230 -5.75 -1.50 -16.03
N SER A 231 -6.93 -1.14 -16.51
CA SER A 231 -7.92 -2.08 -17.03
C SER A 231 -8.00 -2.03 -18.55
N GLY A 232 -8.01 -3.20 -19.19
CA GLY A 232 -8.19 -3.32 -20.64
C GLY A 232 -9.55 -2.84 -21.17
N LYS A 233 -10.50 -2.49 -20.28
CA LYS A 233 -11.81 -1.91 -20.65
C LYS A 233 -11.80 -0.38 -20.76
N GLY A 234 -10.68 0.29 -20.47
CA GLY A 234 -10.52 1.74 -20.59
C GLY A 234 -10.32 2.48 -19.26
N GLU A 235 -10.21 3.80 -19.35
CA GLU A 235 -9.89 4.68 -18.21
C GLU A 235 -11.02 4.71 -17.16
N GLU A 236 -12.29 4.74 -17.57
CA GLU A 236 -13.45 4.79 -16.67
C GLU A 236 -13.55 3.52 -15.81
N ASP A 237 -13.40 2.34 -16.41
CA ASP A 237 -13.39 1.07 -15.69
C ASP A 237 -12.18 0.96 -14.76
N THR A 238 -11.02 1.52 -15.15
CA THR A 238 -9.84 1.63 -14.28
C THR A 238 -10.16 2.47 -13.05
N LEU A 239 -10.79 3.63 -13.22
CA LEU A 239 -11.13 4.54 -12.12
C LEU A 239 -12.08 3.90 -11.10
N ASN A 240 -13.13 3.22 -11.59
CA ASN A 240 -14.07 2.49 -10.73
C ASN A 240 -13.36 1.40 -9.90
N LYS A 241 -12.34 0.78 -10.49
CA LYS A 241 -11.53 -0.27 -9.86
C LYS A 241 -10.51 0.27 -8.86
N VAL A 242 -10.07 1.52 -8.94
CA VAL A 242 -9.04 2.08 -8.05
C VAL A 242 -9.58 2.33 -6.63
N THR A 243 -10.86 2.66 -6.49
CA THR A 243 -11.46 3.15 -5.24
C THR A 243 -11.10 2.35 -3.97
N PRO A 244 -11.13 1.01 -3.95
CA PRO A 244 -10.77 0.24 -2.75
C PRO A 244 -9.29 0.38 -2.33
N PHE A 245 -8.38 0.56 -3.28
CA PHE A 245 -6.94 0.71 -3.02
C PHE A 245 -6.62 2.04 -2.33
N LEU A 246 -7.51 3.03 -2.43
CA LEU A 246 -7.37 4.31 -1.75
C LEU A 246 -7.84 4.29 -0.30
N GLN A 247 -8.60 3.26 0.12
CA GLN A 247 -9.14 3.19 1.48
C GLN A 247 -8.04 2.94 2.52
N PHE A 248 -7.07 2.07 2.19
CA PHE A 248 -5.94 1.79 3.06
C PHE A 248 -5.11 3.05 3.41
N PRO A 249 -4.61 3.84 2.43
CA PRO A 249 -3.88 5.06 2.75
C PRO A 249 -4.76 6.13 3.41
N SER A 250 -6.07 6.17 3.12
CA SER A 250 -6.99 7.08 3.80
C SER A 250 -7.09 6.76 5.29
N GLY A 251 -7.26 5.47 5.62
CA GLY A 251 -7.26 5.00 7.00
C GLY A 251 -5.93 5.21 7.69
N LEU A 252 -4.81 4.99 6.98
CA LEU A 252 -3.46 5.24 7.52
C LEU A 252 -3.31 6.69 8.00
N ILE A 253 -3.68 7.66 7.15
CA ILE A 253 -3.65 9.09 7.49
C ILE A 253 -4.56 9.38 8.69
N ARG A 254 -5.80 8.84 8.68
CA ARG A 254 -6.76 9.05 9.76
C ARG A 254 -6.29 8.47 11.10
N GLY A 255 -5.67 7.29 11.09
CA GLY A 255 -5.13 6.63 12.28
C GLY A 255 -3.99 7.42 12.93
N ILE A 256 -3.12 8.01 12.11
CA ILE A 256 -2.01 8.86 12.59
C ILE A 256 -2.56 10.14 13.23
N LEU A 257 -3.50 10.81 12.56
CA LEU A 257 -4.14 12.01 13.10
C LEU A 257 -4.84 11.71 14.42
N TRP A 258 -5.56 10.58 14.50
CA TRP A 258 -6.22 10.14 15.73
C TRP A 258 -5.24 9.85 16.87
N SER A 259 -4.10 9.20 16.58
CA SER A 259 -3.04 8.95 17.58
C SER A 259 -2.49 10.24 18.20
N LEU A 260 -2.55 11.35 17.46
CA LEU A 260 -2.08 12.67 17.88
C LEU A 260 -3.22 13.57 18.35
N SER A 261 -4.38 12.97 18.66
CA SER A 261 -5.58 13.66 19.16
C SER A 261 -6.15 14.70 18.19
N VAL A 262 -5.96 14.50 16.88
CA VAL A 262 -6.60 15.30 15.82
C VAL A 262 -7.71 14.47 15.20
N GLU A 263 -8.95 14.78 15.56
CA GLU A 263 -10.11 14.21 14.87
C GLU A 263 -10.12 14.68 13.41
N SER A 264 -10.38 13.76 12.47
CA SER A 264 -10.38 14.11 11.06
C SER A 264 -11.22 13.18 10.19
N VAL A 265 -11.70 13.74 9.08
CA VAL A 265 -12.28 12.99 7.97
C VAL A 265 -11.34 13.07 6.79
N VAL A 266 -10.99 11.90 6.23
CA VAL A 266 -10.07 11.77 5.10
C VAL A 266 -10.84 11.22 3.90
N LYS A 267 -10.83 11.95 2.78
CA LYS A 267 -11.41 11.52 1.51
C LYS A 267 -10.32 11.43 0.46
N ALA A 268 -10.22 10.30 -0.23
CA ALA A 268 -9.27 10.10 -1.32
C ALA A 268 -9.95 10.12 -2.70
N GLU A 269 -9.29 10.74 -3.67
CA GLU A 269 -9.75 10.83 -5.05
C GLU A 269 -8.57 10.71 -6.03
N VAL A 270 -8.82 10.24 -7.25
CA VAL A 270 -7.83 10.23 -8.33
C VAL A 270 -7.80 11.60 -9.01
N ILE A 271 -6.60 12.17 -9.14
CA ILE A 271 -6.40 13.49 -9.73
C ILE A 271 -6.77 13.46 -11.21
N ASN A 272 -7.65 14.38 -11.62
CA ASN A 272 -8.09 14.53 -13.02
C ASN A 272 -8.65 13.25 -13.66
N GLY A 273 -9.10 12.28 -12.86
CA GLY A 273 -9.58 10.97 -13.34
C GLY A 273 -8.49 10.10 -13.99
N LYS A 274 -7.21 10.40 -13.76
CA LYS A 274 -6.08 9.66 -14.36
C LYS A 274 -5.10 9.15 -13.31
N VAL A 275 -4.93 7.85 -13.29
CA VAL A 275 -3.83 7.20 -12.54
C VAL A 275 -2.48 7.62 -13.14
N PRO A 276 -1.39 7.68 -12.34
CA PRO A 276 -1.28 7.32 -10.92
C PRO A 276 -1.48 8.49 -9.92
N GLY A 277 -2.00 9.64 -10.35
CA GLY A 277 -2.15 10.80 -9.48
C GLY A 277 -3.31 10.65 -8.49
N ILE A 278 -3.07 10.90 -7.21
CA ILE A 278 -4.09 10.86 -6.15
C ILE A 278 -4.03 12.09 -5.24
N SER A 279 -5.18 12.46 -4.69
CA SER A 279 -5.29 13.51 -3.69
C SER A 279 -6.10 13.04 -2.47
N PHE A 280 -5.62 13.38 -1.28
CA PHE A 280 -6.34 13.20 -0.02
C PHE A 280 -6.80 14.56 0.48
N THR A 281 -8.11 14.71 0.67
CA THR A 281 -8.69 15.85 1.36
C THR A 281 -8.89 15.47 2.82
N VAL A 282 -8.25 16.21 3.72
CA VAL A 282 -8.32 16.02 5.17
C VAL A 282 -9.05 17.20 5.77
N GLN A 283 -10.13 16.95 6.49
CA GLN A 283 -10.89 17.93 7.24
C GLN A 283 -10.71 17.66 8.73
N THR A 284 -10.22 18.65 9.48
CA THR A 284 -9.95 18.55 10.93
C THR A 284 -10.88 19.43 11.76
N ASN A 285 -11.64 20.33 11.12
CA ASN A 285 -12.61 21.17 11.81
C ASN A 285 -14.00 20.56 11.64
N PHE A 286 -14.54 20.06 12.75
CA PHE A 286 -15.95 19.78 12.89
C PHE A 286 -16.50 20.97 13.65
N ASP A 287 -17.09 21.93 12.96
CA ASP A 287 -17.83 22.98 13.65
C ASP A 287 -18.90 22.30 14.51
N THR A 288 -18.69 22.28 15.82
CA THR A 288 -19.77 22.13 16.79
C THR A 288 -20.68 23.32 16.56
N LYS A 289 -21.67 23.12 15.68
CA LYS A 289 -22.88 23.94 15.69
C LYS A 289 -23.58 23.68 17.01
N GLU A 290 -23.15 24.41 18.05
CA GLU A 290 -24.00 24.72 19.20
C GLU A 290 -25.06 25.77 18.80
#